data_AF-A0A9D8EK59-F1
#
_entry.id   AF-A0A9D8EK59-F1
#
_cell.length_a   1.000
_cell.length_b   1.000
_cell.length_c   1.000
_cell.angle_alpha   90.00
_cell.angle_beta   90.00
_cell.angle_gamma   90.00
#
_symmetry.space_group_name_H-M   'P 1'
#
loop_
_entity.id
_entity.type
_entity.pdbx_description
1 polymer ?
#
loop_
_entity_poly.entity_id
_entity_poly.type
_entity_poly.pdbx_seq_one_letter_code
_entity_poly.pdbx_strand_id
1 'polypeptide(L)'
;MKKIFLLFSVYLLIIIGSGFAQQVKIVNKGKTFDNKSLYHFSKCMGYGDKSELQWLEKNNQGLYHYALLIGYGAKSSLEWLRSNDQVLYYYAKLMGYGDKSAMQWLEKNNLGFYYLGKLLGFGDKSALKWLKENNLGLYHYANFTGFGDKASLQWLKDN
;
A
#
# COMPACT_ATOMS: atom_id res chain seq x y z
N MET A 1 -32.19 6.70 -29.73
CA MET A 1 -31.47 7.44 -28.66
C MET A 1 -31.37 6.55 -27.43
N LYS A 2 -30.23 5.87 -27.30
CA LYS A 2 -29.21 6.00 -26.24
C LYS A 2 -29.66 5.52 -24.85
N LYS A 3 -29.18 4.31 -24.52
CA LYS A 3 -29.26 3.62 -23.23
C LYS A 3 -28.58 4.45 -22.14
N ILE A 4 -29.24 4.51 -20.99
CA ILE A 4 -28.85 5.18 -19.75
C ILE A 4 -27.58 4.54 -19.19
N PHE A 5 -26.55 5.35 -18.96
CA PHE A 5 -25.39 4.98 -18.14
C PHE A 5 -25.79 5.07 -16.66
N LEU A 6 -25.70 3.94 -15.95
CA LEU A 6 -25.79 3.88 -14.50
C LEU A 6 -24.58 4.61 -13.89
N LEU A 7 -24.82 5.83 -13.43
CA LEU A 7 -23.92 6.52 -12.49
C LEU A 7 -24.07 5.85 -11.12
N PHE A 8 -22.95 5.40 -10.57
CA PHE A 8 -22.87 4.87 -9.21
C PHE A 8 -23.41 5.92 -8.21
N SER A 9 -24.52 5.58 -7.57
CA SER A 9 -25.16 6.36 -6.52
C SER A 9 -24.28 6.36 -5.27
N VAL A 10 -23.71 7.52 -4.95
CA VAL A 10 -23.13 7.83 -3.64
C VAL A 10 -24.31 7.98 -2.68
N TYR A 11 -24.55 6.98 -1.84
CA TYR A 11 -25.53 7.09 -0.76
C TYR A 11 -24.99 8.02 0.32
N LEU A 12 -25.46 9.28 0.30
CA LEU A 12 -25.38 10.21 1.41
C LEU A 12 -26.70 10.12 2.20
N LEU A 13 -26.70 9.39 3.30
CA LEU A 13 -27.82 9.40 4.26
C LEU A 13 -27.46 10.37 5.40
N ILE A 14 -28.04 11.57 5.37
CA ILE A 14 -27.94 12.54 6.46
C ILE A 14 -29.07 12.23 7.45
N ILE A 15 -28.73 11.77 8.65
CA ILE A 15 -29.65 11.77 9.81
C ILE A 15 -29.13 12.82 10.79
N ILE A 16 -29.90 13.88 10.95
CA ILE A 16 -29.66 14.98 11.88
C ILE A 16 -30.07 14.49 13.28
N GLY A 17 -29.11 14.37 14.18
CA GLY A 17 -29.32 13.99 15.58
C GLY A 17 -28.14 14.47 16.42
N SER A 18 -28.46 15.28 17.42
CA SER A 18 -27.56 16.06 18.26
C SER A 18 -26.38 15.31 18.88
N GLY A 19 -25.18 15.91 18.80
CA GLY A 19 -24.19 15.81 19.87
C GLY A 19 -23.20 14.65 19.80
N PHE A 20 -22.59 14.39 18.64
CA PHE A 20 -21.23 13.87 18.56
C PHE A 20 -20.75 14.22 17.15
N ALA A 21 -19.61 14.91 17.04
CA ALA A 21 -19.01 15.20 15.76
C ALA A 21 -18.77 13.88 15.01
N GLN A 22 -19.66 13.57 14.08
CA GLN A 22 -19.50 12.51 13.10
C GLN A 22 -18.30 12.92 12.24
N GLN A 23 -17.11 12.53 12.66
CA GLN A 23 -16.02 12.37 11.71
C GLN A 23 -16.50 11.27 10.77
N VAL A 24 -16.97 11.70 9.60
CA VAL A 24 -17.19 10.85 8.44
C VAL A 24 -15.82 10.26 8.11
N LYS A 25 -15.50 9.16 8.77
CA LYS A 25 -14.34 8.32 8.50
C LYS A 25 -14.65 7.67 7.15
N ILE A 26 -14.36 8.37 6.06
CA ILE A 26 -14.21 7.75 4.75
C ILE A 26 -12.96 6.88 4.87
N VAL A 27 -13.10 5.72 5.51
CA VAL A 27 -12.08 4.69 5.52
C VAL A 27 -12.12 4.11 4.11
N ASN A 28 -11.30 4.67 3.22
CA ASN A 28 -11.09 4.07 1.92
C ASN A 28 -10.36 2.74 2.17
N LYS A 29 -11.14 1.65 2.19
CA LYS A 29 -10.74 0.27 2.52
C LYS A 29 -9.91 -0.35 1.38
N GLY A 30 -8.78 0.27 1.04
CA GLY A 30 -7.81 -0.35 0.16
C GLY A 30 -7.20 -1.60 0.82
N LYS A 31 -6.62 -2.49 0.01
CA LYS A 31 -5.83 -3.64 0.48
C LYS A 31 -4.85 -3.20 1.58
N THR A 32 -4.91 -3.87 2.73
CA THR A 32 -3.93 -3.77 3.81
C THR A 32 -3.12 -5.06 3.87
N PHE A 33 -1.86 -4.95 4.28
CA PHE A 33 -1.00 -6.10 4.57
C PHE A 33 -0.91 -6.26 6.08
N ASP A 34 -0.88 -7.50 6.56
CA ASP A 34 -0.61 -7.77 7.97
C ASP A 34 0.85 -7.40 8.31
N ASN A 35 1.08 -7.07 9.59
CA ASN A 35 2.37 -6.60 10.07
C ASN A 35 3.48 -7.64 9.89
N LYS A 36 3.17 -8.94 10.04
CA LYS A 36 4.12 -10.02 9.82
C LYS A 36 4.58 -10.08 8.35
N SER A 37 3.65 -9.99 7.40
CA SER A 37 3.97 -9.85 5.98
C SER A 37 4.83 -8.62 5.71
N LEU A 38 4.51 -7.47 6.32
CA LEU A 38 5.30 -6.24 6.19
C LEU A 38 6.69 -6.36 6.84
N TYR A 39 6.84 -7.11 7.93
CA TYR A 39 8.13 -7.40 8.57
C TYR A 39 9.04 -8.19 7.63
N HIS A 40 8.56 -9.32 7.12
CA HIS A 40 9.32 -10.17 6.19
C HIS A 40 9.67 -9.39 4.91
N PHE A 41 8.71 -8.62 4.38
CA PHE A 41 8.94 -7.78 3.22
C PHE A 41 9.96 -6.65 3.49
N SER A 42 9.87 -5.99 4.65
CA SER A 42 10.85 -4.99 5.08
C SER A 42 12.26 -5.58 5.12
N LYS A 43 12.44 -6.75 5.74
CA LYS A 43 13.74 -7.42 5.76
C LYS A 43 14.24 -7.80 4.37
N CYS A 44 13.36 -8.27 3.48
CA CYS A 44 13.72 -8.56 2.11
C CYS A 44 14.23 -7.30 1.39
N MET A 45 13.55 -6.16 1.54
CA MET A 45 13.92 -4.91 0.87
C MET A 45 15.12 -4.19 1.52
N GLY A 46 15.27 -4.27 2.84
CA GLY A 46 16.32 -3.58 3.57
C GLY A 46 17.63 -4.36 3.70
N TYR A 47 17.58 -5.69 3.68
CA TYR A 47 18.75 -6.55 3.90
C TYR A 47 19.03 -7.56 2.78
N GLY A 48 18.14 -7.72 1.80
CA GLY A 48 18.31 -8.70 0.72
C GLY A 48 18.25 -10.16 1.20
N ASP A 49 17.56 -10.42 2.31
CA ASP A 49 17.53 -11.73 2.96
C ASP A 49 16.66 -12.73 2.17
N LYS A 50 17.33 -13.71 1.53
CA LYS A 50 16.67 -14.74 0.70
C LYS A 50 15.71 -15.64 1.48
N SER A 51 15.93 -15.82 2.79
CA SER A 51 15.03 -16.63 3.62
C SER A 51 13.66 -15.97 3.76
N GLU A 52 13.64 -14.64 3.76
CA GLU A 52 12.40 -13.85 3.85
C GLU A 52 11.60 -13.91 2.56
N LEU A 53 12.29 -13.96 1.42
CA LEU A 53 11.64 -14.16 0.13
C LEU A 53 10.92 -15.52 0.07
N GLN A 54 11.54 -16.59 0.58
CA GLN A 54 10.91 -17.92 0.68
C GLN A 54 9.71 -17.92 1.64
N TRP A 55 9.79 -17.15 2.72
CA TRP A 55 8.64 -16.99 3.60
C TRP A 55 7.48 -16.29 2.88
N LEU A 56 7.76 -15.20 2.16
CA LEU A 56 6.75 -14.48 1.38
C LEU A 56 6.13 -15.36 0.30
N GLU A 57 6.91 -16.18 -0.39
CA GLU A 57 6.40 -17.10 -1.41
C GLU A 57 5.27 -18.00 -0.88
N LYS A 58 5.44 -18.49 0.35
CA LYS A 58 4.49 -19.42 1.00
C LYS A 58 3.31 -18.71 1.66
N ASN A 59 3.47 -17.46 2.08
CA ASN A 59 2.51 -16.80 2.97
C ASN A 59 1.86 -15.54 2.35
N ASN A 60 2.51 -14.91 1.38
CA ASN A 60 2.02 -13.68 0.75
C ASN A 60 2.54 -13.53 -0.68
N GLN A 61 1.88 -14.18 -1.64
CA GLN A 61 2.28 -14.18 -3.04
C GLN A 61 2.34 -12.78 -3.67
N GLY A 62 1.49 -11.85 -3.23
CA GLY A 62 1.53 -10.46 -3.70
C GLY A 62 2.87 -9.80 -3.37
N LEU A 63 3.26 -9.79 -2.09
CA LEU A 63 4.54 -9.21 -1.66
C LEU A 63 5.75 -10.00 -2.18
N TYR A 64 5.62 -11.31 -2.37
CA TYR A 64 6.65 -12.12 -3.02
C TYR A 64 6.91 -11.65 -4.46
N HIS A 65 5.87 -11.56 -5.29
CA HIS A 65 6.02 -11.10 -6.67
C HIS A 65 6.48 -9.65 -6.75
N TYR A 66 6.00 -8.81 -5.84
CA TYR A 66 6.51 -7.45 -5.72
C TYR A 66 8.00 -7.45 -5.38
N ALA A 67 8.44 -8.16 -4.32
CA ALA A 67 9.86 -8.28 -3.97
C ALA A 67 10.73 -8.81 -5.12
N LEU A 68 10.26 -9.81 -5.86
CA LEU A 68 10.93 -10.32 -7.05
C LEU A 68 11.08 -9.24 -8.14
N LEU A 69 10.06 -8.42 -8.34
CA LEU A 69 10.11 -7.36 -9.34
C LEU A 69 11.11 -6.28 -8.94
N ILE A 70 11.04 -5.74 -7.72
CA ILE A 70 11.86 -4.57 -7.33
C ILE A 70 13.27 -4.97 -6.90
N GLY A 71 13.43 -6.12 -6.25
CA GLY A 71 14.72 -6.61 -5.76
C GLY A 71 15.52 -7.41 -6.78
N TYR A 72 14.85 -8.07 -7.73
CA TYR A 72 15.48 -9.02 -8.66
C TYR A 72 15.14 -8.77 -10.14
N GLY A 73 14.35 -7.74 -10.47
CA GLY A 73 14.04 -7.37 -11.85
C GLY A 73 13.17 -8.38 -12.61
N ALA A 74 12.45 -9.26 -11.90
CA ALA A 74 11.63 -10.30 -12.51
C ALA A 74 10.38 -9.71 -13.20
N LYS A 75 10.51 -9.35 -14.49
CA LYS A 75 9.41 -8.73 -15.27
C LYS A 75 8.14 -9.59 -15.32
N SER A 76 8.26 -10.91 -15.28
CA SER A 76 7.11 -11.83 -15.22
C SER A 76 6.25 -11.60 -13.97
N SER A 77 6.84 -11.13 -12.86
CA SER A 77 6.08 -10.76 -11.66
C SER A 77 5.18 -9.55 -11.87
N LEU A 78 5.53 -8.61 -12.74
CA LEU A 78 4.64 -7.48 -13.05
C LEU A 78 3.34 -7.96 -13.72
N GLU A 79 3.44 -8.93 -14.64
CA GLU A 79 2.29 -9.55 -15.28
C GLU A 79 1.45 -10.37 -14.29
N TRP A 80 2.11 -11.10 -13.39
CA TRP A 80 1.42 -11.80 -12.33
C TRP A 80 0.63 -10.84 -11.43
N LEU A 81 1.25 -9.74 -11.00
CA LEU A 81 0.60 -8.71 -10.19
C LEU A 81 -0.59 -8.08 -10.93
N ARG A 82 -0.46 -7.82 -12.24
CA ARG A 82 -1.55 -7.29 -13.06
C ARG A 82 -2.81 -8.15 -12.98
N SER A 83 -2.64 -9.47 -12.96
CA SER A 83 -3.75 -10.43 -12.93
C SER A 83 -4.26 -10.76 -11.53
N ASN A 84 -3.43 -10.62 -10.48
CA ASN A 84 -3.74 -11.16 -9.15
C ASN A 84 -3.75 -10.12 -8.03
N ASP A 85 -3.11 -8.97 -8.21
CA ASP A 85 -3.00 -7.93 -7.19
C ASP A 85 -2.88 -6.53 -7.82
N GLN A 86 -4.03 -5.93 -8.12
CA GLN A 86 -4.07 -4.61 -8.76
C GLN A 86 -3.42 -3.51 -7.93
N VAL A 87 -3.50 -3.57 -6.60
CA VAL A 87 -2.88 -2.56 -5.74
C VAL A 87 -1.36 -2.62 -5.88
N LEU A 88 -0.76 -3.81 -5.75
CA LEU A 88 0.69 -3.96 -5.93
C LEU A 88 1.13 -3.77 -7.38
N TYR A 89 0.29 -4.09 -8.36
CA TYR A 89 0.57 -3.78 -9.76
C TYR A 89 0.70 -2.27 -9.99
N TYR A 90 -0.29 -1.48 -9.57
CA TYR A 90 -0.21 -0.03 -9.73
C TYR A 90 0.89 0.58 -8.86
N TYR A 91 1.10 0.07 -7.65
CA TYR A 91 2.21 0.51 -6.83
C TYR A 91 3.58 0.19 -7.45
N ALA A 92 3.75 -0.99 -8.06
CA ALA A 92 4.94 -1.33 -8.82
C ALA A 92 5.15 -0.42 -10.02
N LYS A 93 4.07 -0.07 -10.74
CA LYS A 93 4.17 0.87 -11.85
C LYS A 93 4.61 2.26 -11.39
N LEU A 94 4.10 2.69 -10.24
CA LEU A 94 4.49 3.95 -9.64
C LEU A 94 5.97 3.95 -9.25
N MET A 95 6.41 2.95 -8.47
CA MET A 95 7.76 2.90 -7.92
C MET A 95 8.83 2.55 -8.95
N GLY A 96 8.51 1.68 -9.90
CA GLY A 96 9.46 1.22 -10.93
C GLY A 96 9.54 2.11 -12.17
N TYR A 97 8.45 2.81 -12.51
CA TYR A 97 8.36 3.57 -13.77
C TYR A 97 7.87 5.02 -13.61
N GLY A 98 7.58 5.49 -12.39
CA GLY A 98 7.09 6.85 -12.16
C GLY A 98 5.72 7.12 -12.79
N ASP A 99 4.90 6.08 -12.97
CA ASP A 99 3.63 6.18 -13.70
C ASP A 99 2.60 7.04 -12.95
N LYS A 100 2.35 8.26 -13.45
CA LYS A 100 1.37 9.20 -12.89
C LYS A 100 -0.06 8.65 -12.92
N SER A 101 -0.41 7.85 -13.92
CA SER A 101 -1.74 7.22 -13.98
C SER A 101 -1.92 6.19 -12.86
N ALA A 102 -0.83 5.54 -12.45
CA ALA A 102 -0.83 4.64 -11.30
C ALA A 102 -1.03 5.39 -9.98
N MET A 103 -0.41 6.56 -9.83
CA MET A 103 -0.66 7.43 -8.66
C MET A 103 -2.14 7.82 -8.55
N GLN A 104 -2.75 8.26 -9.65
CA GLN A 104 -4.18 8.63 -9.68
C GLN A 104 -5.09 7.44 -9.38
N TRP A 105 -4.72 6.24 -9.85
CA TRP A 105 -5.46 5.03 -9.55
C TRP A 105 -5.36 4.69 -8.05
N LEU A 106 -4.17 4.76 -7.46
CA LEU A 106 -3.96 4.52 -6.03
C LEU A 106 -4.71 5.53 -5.16
N GLU A 107 -4.72 6.82 -5.53
CA GLU A 107 -5.47 7.86 -4.82
C GLU A 107 -6.96 7.50 -4.69
N LYS A 108 -7.54 6.97 -5.77
CA LYS A 108 -8.95 6.58 -5.82
C LYS A 108 -9.24 5.26 -5.10
N ASN A 109 -8.33 4.29 -5.19
CA ASN A 109 -8.62 2.89 -4.83
C ASN A 109 -7.88 2.39 -3.57
N ASN A 110 -6.78 3.02 -3.17
CA ASN A 110 -6.01 2.64 -1.99
C ASN A 110 -5.16 3.79 -1.44
N LEU A 111 -5.75 4.55 -0.50
CA LEU A 111 -5.08 5.70 0.11
C LEU A 111 -3.78 5.33 0.85
N GLY A 112 -3.71 4.15 1.46
CA GLY A 112 -2.48 3.68 2.12
C GLY A 112 -1.30 3.63 1.16
N PHE A 113 -1.48 2.96 0.01
CA PHE A 113 -0.44 2.85 -1.01
C PHE A 113 -0.21 4.15 -1.79
N TYR A 114 -1.23 5.00 -1.93
CA TYR A 114 -1.05 6.35 -2.45
C TYR A 114 -0.10 7.17 -1.58
N TYR A 115 -0.36 7.28 -0.27
CA TYR A 115 0.51 8.02 0.64
C TYR A 115 1.89 7.38 0.77
N LEU A 116 1.97 6.04 0.74
CA LEU A 116 3.25 5.34 0.69
C LEU A 116 4.05 5.70 -0.58
N GLY A 117 3.39 5.75 -1.74
CA GLY A 117 3.99 6.15 -3.00
C GLY A 117 4.44 7.61 -3.01
N LYS A 118 3.64 8.52 -2.46
CA LYS A 118 4.03 9.92 -2.27
C LYS A 118 5.29 10.06 -1.40
N LEU A 119 5.36 9.29 -0.32
CA LEU A 119 6.52 9.31 0.58
C LEU A 119 7.77 8.73 -0.09
N LEU A 120 7.71 7.46 -0.51
CA LEU A 120 8.90 6.73 -0.97
C LEU A 120 9.28 7.03 -2.42
N GLY A 121 8.30 7.38 -3.27
CA GLY A 121 8.52 7.69 -4.68
C GLY A 121 8.76 9.18 -4.97
N PHE A 122 8.20 10.09 -4.15
CA PHE A 122 8.27 11.54 -4.39
C PHE A 122 8.84 12.34 -3.20
N GLY A 123 9.21 11.68 -2.10
CA GLY A 123 9.81 12.34 -0.94
C GLY A 123 8.85 13.21 -0.14
N ASP A 124 7.53 13.08 -0.32
CA ASP A 124 6.56 13.88 0.42
C ASP A 124 6.47 13.44 1.88
N LYS A 125 7.21 14.14 2.75
CA LYS A 125 7.25 13.87 4.18
C LYS A 125 5.90 14.08 4.89
N SER A 126 4.98 14.87 4.32
CA SER A 126 3.64 15.02 4.90
C SER A 126 2.84 13.71 4.85
N ALA A 127 3.15 12.84 3.88
CA ALA A 127 2.54 11.52 3.76
C ALA A 127 2.91 10.60 4.93
N LEU A 128 4.08 10.77 5.55
CA LEU A 128 4.48 10.01 6.73
C LEU A 128 3.54 10.26 7.91
N LYS A 129 3.12 11.53 8.11
CA LYS A 129 2.15 11.88 9.15
C LYS A 129 0.81 11.19 8.90
N TRP A 130 0.31 11.23 7.67
CA TRP A 130 -0.95 10.57 7.31
C TRP A 130 -0.87 9.06 7.56
N LEU A 131 0.22 8.41 7.17
CA LEU A 131 0.43 6.98 7.42
C LEU A 131 0.42 6.67 8.91
N LYS A 132 1.08 7.47 9.74
CA LYS A 132 1.08 7.28 11.20
C LYS A 132 -0.33 7.33 11.81
N GLU A 133 -1.18 8.21 11.31
CA GLU A 133 -2.55 8.41 11.82
C GLU A 133 -3.55 7.38 11.28
N ASN A 134 -3.28 6.78 10.12
CA ASN A 134 -4.29 5.99 9.38
C ASN A 134 -3.86 4.55 9.04
N ASN A 135 -2.56 4.23 9.05
CA ASN A 135 -2.03 2.92 8.72
C ASN A 135 -0.64 2.68 9.36
N LEU A 136 -0.64 2.25 10.62
CA LEU A 136 0.59 2.02 11.39
C LEU A 136 1.52 1.00 10.76
N GLY A 137 1.00 -0.07 10.15
CA GLY A 137 1.84 -1.06 9.46
C GLY A 137 2.63 -0.43 8.31
N LEU A 138 1.96 0.31 7.42
CA LEU A 138 2.65 1.00 6.33
C LEU A 138 3.54 2.16 6.80
N TYR A 139 3.18 2.82 7.90
CA TYR A 139 4.05 3.81 8.55
C TYR A 139 5.37 3.17 8.98
N HIS A 140 5.32 2.07 9.72
CA HIS A 140 6.53 1.40 10.21
C HIS A 140 7.35 0.78 9.08
N TYR A 141 6.68 0.19 8.07
CA TYR A 141 7.35 -0.24 6.84
C TYR A 141 8.11 0.92 6.20
N ALA A 142 7.43 2.03 5.92
CA ALA A 142 8.05 3.18 5.27
C ALA A 142 9.16 3.81 6.10
N ASN A 143 9.00 3.82 7.43
CA ASN A 143 9.99 4.40 8.33
C ASN A 143 11.29 3.56 8.32
N PHE A 144 11.15 2.24 8.29
CA PHE A 144 12.30 1.35 8.14
C PHE A 144 12.91 1.41 6.73
N THR A 145 12.14 1.21 5.67
CA THR A 145 12.70 1.14 4.31
C THR A 145 13.17 2.49 3.77
N GLY A 146 12.54 3.58 4.19
CA GLY A 146 12.90 4.94 3.75
C GLY A 146 13.94 5.63 4.61
N PHE A 147 14.02 5.30 5.91
CA PHE A 147 14.87 6.02 6.87
C PHE A 147 15.73 5.11 7.76
N GLY A 148 15.66 3.79 7.60
CA GLY A 148 16.47 2.83 8.36
C GLY A 148 16.06 2.66 9.82
N ASP A 149 14.83 3.06 10.20
CA ASP A 149 14.37 3.00 11.58
C ASP A 149 14.16 1.55 12.07
N LYS A 150 15.16 1.01 12.79
CA LYS A 150 15.10 -0.34 13.36
C LYS A 150 13.99 -0.52 14.39
N ALA A 151 13.57 0.54 15.08
CA ALA A 151 12.47 0.45 16.03
C ALA A 151 11.15 0.14 15.30
N SER A 152 10.95 0.69 14.10
CA SER A 152 9.80 0.35 13.26
C SER A 152 9.83 -1.08 12.74
N LEU A 153 11.00 -1.61 12.37
CA LEU A 153 11.12 -3.02 12.02
C LEU A 153 10.78 -3.93 13.21
N GLN A 154 11.24 -3.58 14.40
CA GLN A 154 10.92 -4.31 15.63
C GLN A 154 9.42 -4.23 15.93
N TRP A 155 8.80 -3.06 15.77
CA TRP A 155 7.36 -2.90 15.95
C TRP A 155 6.54 -3.81 15.02
N LEU A 156 6.93 -3.92 13.75
CA LEU A 156 6.27 -4.82 12.78
C LEU A 156 6.40 -6.30 13.15
N LYS A 157 7.44 -6.67 13.91
CA LYS A 157 7.64 -8.04 14.38
C LYS A 157 6.73 -8.37 15.57
N ASP A 158 6.48 -7.38 16.43
CA ASP A 158 5.82 -7.56 17.72
C ASP A 158 4.30 -7.36 17.66
N ASN A 159 3.77 -6.81 16.56
CA ASN A 159 2.35 -6.50 16.33
C ASN A 159 1.86 -7.14 15.03
#